data_AF-A0AAD3E5K2-F1
#
_entry.id   AF-A0AAD3E5K2-F1
#
_cell.length_a   1.000
_cell.length_b   1.000
_cell.length_c   1.000
_cell.angle_alpha   90.00
_cell.angle_beta   90.00
_cell.angle_gamma   90.00
#
_symmetry.space_group_name_H-M   'P 1'
#
loop_
_entity.id
_entity.type
_entity.pdbx_description
1 polymer ?
#
loop_
_entity_poly.entity_id
_entity_poly.type
_entity_poly.pdbx_seq_one_letter_code
_entity_poly.pdbx_strand_id
1 'polypeptide(L)'
;VCMQGGIHPSFTASTYRRLLSAARSAAPRLHVHAFSPLEVHVGAGSAGLSYERYLEQLAEAGLGSLPGTAAEVLHDSVRQLLCPDKIDTATWCKVISAAHRVGLRTTATLMFGSVEEGPAAWAAHLDTIR
;
A
#
# COMPACT_ATOMS: atom_id res chain seq x y z
N VAL A 1 -15.80 -0.16 -2.45
CA VAL A 1 -15.39 -0.50 -1.06
C VAL A 1 -13.94 -0.13 -0.85
N CYS A 2 -13.59 0.37 0.34
CA CYS A 2 -12.19 0.51 0.77
C CYS A 2 -11.86 -0.66 1.72
N MET A 3 -10.84 -1.47 1.42
CA MET A 3 -10.49 -2.66 2.22
C MET A 3 -9.02 -2.64 2.60
N GLN A 4 -8.73 -2.58 3.89
CA GLN A 4 -7.38 -2.57 4.45
C GLN A 4 -7.38 -3.32 5.78
N GLY A 5 -6.28 -3.99 6.09
CA GLY A 5 -6.14 -4.73 7.34
C GLY A 5 -4.74 -4.63 7.94
N GLY A 6 -4.57 -5.27 9.09
CA GLY A 6 -3.25 -5.50 9.66
C GLY A 6 -2.45 -6.55 8.89
N ILE A 7 -1.15 -6.59 9.12
CA ILE A 7 -0.29 -7.66 8.60
C ILE A 7 -0.42 -8.89 9.50
N HIS A 8 -0.81 -10.02 8.90
CA HIS A 8 -0.94 -11.29 9.61
C HIS A 8 0.02 -12.33 9.01
N PRO A 9 0.80 -13.08 9.81
CA PRO A 9 1.81 -14.02 9.31
C PRO A 9 1.26 -15.10 8.36
N SER A 10 0.00 -15.48 8.52
CA SER A 10 -0.67 -16.46 7.65
C SER A 10 -1.21 -15.88 6.34
N PHE A 11 -1.14 -14.55 6.14
CA PHE A 11 -1.64 -13.93 4.91
C PHE A 11 -0.55 -13.98 3.84
N THR A 12 -0.93 -14.49 2.67
CA THR A 12 -0.04 -14.65 1.50
C THR A 12 -0.68 -13.97 0.29
N ALA A 13 0.04 -13.92 -0.82
CA ALA A 13 -0.50 -13.49 -2.13
C ALA A 13 -1.86 -14.13 -2.46
N SER A 14 -2.04 -15.42 -2.13
CA SER A 14 -3.29 -16.14 -2.35
C SER A 14 -4.45 -15.60 -1.51
N THR A 15 -4.18 -15.20 -0.26
CA THR A 15 -5.19 -14.62 0.64
C THR A 15 -5.75 -13.32 0.07
N TYR A 16 -4.88 -12.40 -0.33
CA TYR A 16 -5.28 -11.11 -0.89
C TYR A 16 -6.07 -11.27 -2.19
N ARG A 17 -5.65 -12.17 -3.09
CA ARG A 17 -6.40 -12.50 -4.32
C ARG A 17 -7.78 -13.09 -4.03
N ARG A 18 -7.90 -13.95 -3.01
CA ARG A 18 -9.19 -14.51 -2.59
C ARG A 18 -10.13 -13.46 -2.04
N LEU A 19 -9.63 -12.48 -1.27
CA LEU A 19 -10.44 -11.37 -0.76
C LEU A 19 -11.03 -10.53 -1.91
N LEU A 20 -10.21 -10.22 -2.92
CA LEU A 20 -10.70 -9.51 -4.13
C LEU A 20 -11.74 -10.35 -4.88
N SER A 21 -11.46 -11.63 -5.09
CA SER A 21 -12.36 -12.55 -5.80
C SER A 21 -13.70 -12.70 -5.08
N ALA A 22 -13.70 -12.73 -3.75
CA ALA A 22 -14.90 -12.76 -2.93
C ALA A 22 -15.72 -11.46 -3.06
N ALA A 23 -15.05 -10.30 -2.98
CA ALA A 23 -15.70 -9.00 -3.16
C ALA A 23 -16.32 -8.86 -4.56
N ARG A 24 -15.60 -9.26 -5.61
CA ARG A 24 -16.07 -9.23 -6.99
C ARG A 24 -17.22 -10.19 -7.24
N SER A 25 -17.17 -11.40 -6.66
CA SER A 25 -18.27 -12.37 -6.75
C SER A 25 -19.54 -11.87 -6.07
N ALA A 26 -19.40 -11.24 -4.91
CA ALA A 26 -20.54 -10.68 -4.16
C ALA A 26 -21.15 -9.43 -4.81
N ALA A 27 -20.31 -8.58 -5.41
CA ALA A 27 -20.74 -7.34 -6.04
C ALA A 27 -19.89 -6.99 -7.28
N PRO A 28 -20.20 -7.54 -8.47
CA PRO A 28 -19.35 -7.43 -9.66
C PRO A 28 -19.09 -6.01 -10.18
N ARG A 29 -19.97 -5.05 -9.84
CA ARG A 29 -19.85 -3.63 -10.23
C ARG A 29 -19.16 -2.76 -9.18
N LEU A 30 -18.82 -3.32 -8.02
CA LEU A 30 -18.23 -2.56 -6.92
C LEU A 30 -16.77 -2.24 -7.23
N HIS A 31 -16.41 -0.95 -7.25
CA HIS A 31 -15.01 -0.55 -7.30
C HIS A 31 -14.30 -0.97 -6.01
N VAL A 32 -13.18 -1.70 -6.15
CA VAL A 32 -12.39 -2.16 -5.02
C VAL A 32 -11.14 -1.29 -4.89
N HIS A 33 -11.09 -0.47 -3.83
CA HIS A 33 -9.92 0.27 -3.40
C HIS A 33 -9.29 -0.48 -2.23
N ALA A 34 -8.21 -1.23 -2.43
CA ALA A 34 -7.74 -2.16 -1.40
C ALA A 34 -6.22 -2.31 -1.32
N PHE A 35 -5.79 -2.73 -0.12
CA PHE A 35 -4.42 -3.06 0.28
C PHE A 35 -3.47 -1.88 0.34
N SER A 36 -2.87 -1.67 1.51
CA SER A 36 -1.77 -0.73 1.69
C SER A 36 -0.51 -1.19 0.94
N PRO A 37 0.47 -0.29 0.69
CA PRO A 37 1.77 -0.67 0.13
C PRO A 37 2.52 -1.70 0.98
N LEU A 38 2.31 -1.72 2.30
CA LEU A 38 2.85 -2.75 3.18
C LEU A 38 2.22 -4.13 2.92
N GLU A 39 0.91 -4.20 2.73
CA GLU A 39 0.23 -5.45 2.35
C GLU A 39 0.67 -5.94 0.97
N VAL A 40 0.89 -5.04 0.01
CA VAL A 40 1.46 -5.40 -1.30
C VAL A 40 2.88 -5.94 -1.16
N HIS A 41 3.71 -5.30 -0.34
CA HIS A 41 5.08 -5.74 -0.08
C HIS A 41 5.11 -7.16 0.49
N VAL A 42 4.30 -7.43 1.52
CA VAL A 42 4.18 -8.75 2.14
C VAL A 42 3.62 -9.78 1.15
N GLY A 43 2.56 -9.42 0.43
CA GLY A 43 1.95 -10.29 -0.57
C GLY A 43 2.92 -10.69 -1.68
N ALA A 44 3.59 -9.71 -2.29
CA ALA A 44 4.59 -9.95 -3.34
C ALA A 44 5.76 -10.81 -2.83
N GLY A 45 6.28 -10.50 -1.63
CA GLY A 45 7.35 -11.25 -0.98
C GLY A 45 6.96 -12.71 -0.73
N SER A 46 5.74 -12.96 -0.24
CA SER A 46 5.24 -14.32 0.01
C SER A 46 5.12 -15.19 -1.24
N ALA A 47 5.07 -14.58 -2.43
CA ALA A 47 5.01 -15.27 -3.72
C ALA A 47 6.34 -15.22 -4.50
N GLY A 48 7.37 -14.51 -3.99
CA GLY A 48 8.62 -14.30 -4.71
C GLY A 48 8.44 -13.50 -6.02
N LEU A 49 7.45 -12.61 -6.08
CA LEU A 49 7.13 -11.83 -7.28
C LEU A 49 7.62 -10.40 -7.18
N SER A 50 7.93 -9.77 -8.32
CA SER A 50 8.06 -8.32 -8.41
C SER A 50 6.73 -7.63 -8.08
N TYR A 51 6.76 -6.39 -7.61
CA TYR A 51 5.55 -5.61 -7.33
C TYR A 51 4.63 -5.51 -8.56
N GLU A 52 5.17 -5.24 -9.74
CA GLU A 52 4.41 -5.13 -10.99
C GLU A 52 3.64 -6.41 -11.27
N ARG A 53 4.33 -7.56 -11.33
CA ARG A 53 3.68 -8.87 -11.54
C ARG A 53 2.62 -9.20 -10.50
N TYR A 54 2.88 -8.87 -9.23
CA TYR A 54 1.90 -9.14 -8.19
C TYR A 54 0.67 -8.21 -8.31
N LEU A 55 0.88 -6.92 -8.61
CA LEU A 55 -0.19 -5.95 -8.81
C LEU A 55 -1.02 -6.23 -10.06
N GLU A 56 -0.41 -6.74 -11.14
CA GLU A 56 -1.13 -7.28 -12.31
C GLU A 56 -2.10 -8.39 -11.89
N GLN A 57 -1.64 -9.37 -11.10
CA GLN A 57 -2.50 -10.45 -10.60
C GLN A 57 -3.63 -9.94 -9.68
N LEU A 58 -3.37 -8.90 -8.88
CA LEU A 58 -4.41 -8.28 -8.07
C LEU A 58 -5.42 -7.53 -8.94
N ALA A 59 -4.99 -6.82 -9.98
CA ALA A 59 -5.88 -6.15 -10.92
C ALA A 59 -6.78 -7.16 -11.65
N GLU A 60 -6.21 -8.27 -12.14
CA GLU A 60 -6.98 -9.38 -12.73
C GLU A 60 -8.02 -9.96 -11.76
N ALA A 61 -7.66 -10.08 -10.47
CA ALA A 61 -8.55 -10.54 -9.42
C ALA A 61 -9.65 -9.52 -9.04
N GLY A 62 -9.59 -8.29 -9.55
CA GLY A 62 -10.63 -7.26 -9.37
C GLY A 62 -10.20 -6.06 -8.54
N LEU A 63 -8.89 -5.87 -8.28
CA LEU A 63 -8.40 -4.62 -7.68
C LEU A 63 -8.61 -3.45 -8.65
N GLY A 64 -9.32 -2.42 -8.23
CA GLY A 64 -9.57 -1.23 -9.04
C GLY A 64 -8.61 -0.06 -8.75
N SER A 65 -8.11 0.06 -7.53
CA SER A 65 -7.14 1.11 -7.12
C SER A 65 -6.49 0.77 -5.79
N LEU A 66 -5.39 1.43 -5.46
CA LEU A 66 -4.58 1.13 -4.28
C LEU A 66 -4.56 2.30 -3.27
N PRO A 67 -4.97 2.11 -2.01
CA PRO A 67 -4.80 3.12 -0.97
C PRO A 67 -3.31 3.37 -0.68
N GLY A 68 -2.88 4.63 -0.63
CA GLY A 68 -1.51 4.99 -0.25
C GLY A 68 -1.29 5.14 1.26
N THR A 69 -1.92 4.30 2.07
CA THR A 69 -1.69 4.28 3.53
C THR A 69 -0.34 3.63 3.87
N ALA A 70 -0.07 3.34 5.15
CA ALA A 70 1.24 2.93 5.66
C ALA A 70 2.38 3.95 5.39
N ALA A 71 2.01 5.11 4.84
CA ALA A 71 2.86 6.25 4.58
C ALA A 71 3.16 7.01 5.87
N GLU A 72 2.24 7.07 6.85
CA GLU A 72 2.33 7.93 8.04
C GLU A 72 2.94 9.29 7.69
N VAL A 73 4.20 9.54 8.06
CA VAL A 73 5.07 10.51 7.41
C VAL A 73 6.19 9.78 6.65
N LEU A 74 6.52 10.25 5.44
CA LEU A 74 7.54 9.64 4.57
C LEU A 74 8.89 10.32 4.85
N HIS A 75 9.34 10.16 6.10
CA HIS A 75 10.57 10.72 6.62
C HIS A 75 11.21 9.70 7.56
N ASP A 76 12.23 8.98 7.10
CA ASP A 76 12.65 7.73 7.74
C ASP A 76 13.08 7.90 9.20
N SER A 77 13.70 9.02 9.61
CA SER A 77 14.04 9.23 11.03
C SER A 77 12.80 9.34 11.93
N VAL A 78 11.69 9.91 11.43
CA VAL A 78 10.42 9.96 12.16
C VAL A 78 9.78 8.58 12.16
N ARG A 79 9.81 7.87 11.03
CA ARG A 79 9.28 6.50 10.90
C ARG A 79 9.93 5.53 11.87
N GLN A 80 11.24 5.66 12.12
CA GLN A 80 11.94 4.82 13.09
C GLN A 80 11.41 4.99 14.52
N LEU A 81 10.90 6.16 14.87
CA LEU A 81 10.28 6.40 16.18
C LEU A 81 8.80 5.99 16.19
N LEU A 82 8.08 6.31 15.13
CA LEU A 82 6.62 6.16 15.06
C LEU A 82 6.15 4.75 14.68
N CYS A 83 6.85 4.12 13.73
CA CYS A 83 6.42 2.86 13.13
C CYS A 83 7.62 2.04 12.60
N PRO A 84 8.55 1.61 13.46
CA PRO A 84 9.79 0.94 13.04
C PRO A 84 9.57 -0.38 12.28
N ASP A 85 8.44 -1.05 12.49
CA ASP A 85 8.10 -2.32 11.85
C ASP A 85 7.48 -2.17 10.44
N LYS A 86 7.24 -0.93 9.98
CA LYS A 86 6.68 -0.68 8.64
C LYS A 86 7.80 -0.56 7.60
N ILE A 87 7.44 -0.74 6.33
CA ILE A 87 8.35 -0.51 5.19
C ILE A 87 8.96 0.91 5.23
N ASP A 88 10.16 1.09 4.71
CA ASP A 88 10.79 2.40 4.58
C ASP A 88 10.14 3.27 3.47
N THR A 89 10.51 4.54 3.43
CA THR A 89 10.00 5.50 2.43
C THR A 89 10.29 5.03 1.01
N ALA A 90 11.50 4.50 0.76
CA ALA A 90 11.91 4.03 -0.55
C ALA A 90 11.06 2.84 -1.04
N THR A 91 10.76 1.88 -0.16
CA THR A 91 9.93 0.72 -0.49
C THR A 91 8.49 1.11 -0.72
N TRP A 92 7.96 2.04 0.08
CA TRP A 92 6.63 2.61 -0.16
C TRP A 92 6.54 3.23 -1.56
N CYS A 93 7.54 4.05 -1.93
CA CYS A 93 7.60 4.66 -3.26
C CYS A 93 7.71 3.64 -4.40
N LYS A 94 8.50 2.57 -4.22
CA LYS A 94 8.63 1.48 -5.20
C LYS A 94 7.29 0.80 -5.47
N VAL A 95 6.51 0.53 -4.43
CA VAL A 95 5.19 -0.10 -4.56
C VAL A 95 4.20 0.83 -5.27
N ILE A 96 4.14 2.10 -4.88
CA ILE A 96 3.26 3.08 -5.54
C ILE A 96 3.63 3.28 -7.00
N SER A 97 4.93 3.40 -7.30
CA SER A 97 5.43 3.51 -8.68
C SER A 97 5.10 2.28 -9.51
N ALA A 98 5.21 1.08 -8.94
CA ALA A 98 4.82 -0.16 -9.60
C ALA A 98 3.31 -0.21 -9.88
N ALA A 99 2.48 0.26 -8.94
CA ALA A 99 1.03 0.37 -9.14
C ALA A 99 0.69 1.29 -10.32
N HIS A 100 1.33 2.46 -10.41
CA HIS A 100 1.14 3.37 -11.54
C HIS A 100 1.62 2.76 -12.86
N ARG A 101 2.76 2.05 -12.87
CA ARG A 101 3.29 1.36 -14.07
C ARG A 101 2.31 0.33 -14.63
N VAL A 102 1.57 -0.37 -13.78
CA VAL A 102 0.54 -1.34 -14.21
C VAL A 102 -0.84 -0.71 -14.43
N GLY A 103 -0.94 0.63 -14.40
CA GLY A 103 -2.16 1.37 -14.69
C GLY A 103 -3.12 1.54 -13.51
N LEU A 104 -2.76 1.11 -12.30
CA LEU A 104 -3.58 1.34 -11.11
C LEU A 104 -3.44 2.78 -10.63
N ARG A 105 -4.57 3.38 -10.27
CA ARG A 105 -4.60 4.67 -9.56
C ARG A 105 -4.36 4.45 -8.08
N THR A 106 -3.67 5.39 -7.43
CA THR A 106 -3.44 5.36 -5.99
C THR A 106 -3.87 6.65 -5.31
N THR A 107 -4.01 6.59 -3.98
CA THR A 107 -4.04 7.78 -3.11
C THR A 107 -2.71 7.91 -2.37
N ALA A 108 -2.55 8.94 -1.54
CA ALA A 108 -1.49 9.08 -0.55
C ALA A 108 -2.08 9.73 0.71
N THR A 109 -1.54 9.41 1.89
CA THR A 109 -2.01 9.97 3.17
C THR A 109 -0.83 10.49 3.98
N LEU A 110 -1.00 11.64 4.63
CA LEU A 110 -0.05 12.19 5.60
C LEU A 110 -0.65 12.13 7.00
N MET A 111 0.02 11.45 7.92
CA MET A 111 -0.22 11.59 9.36
C MET A 111 0.65 12.74 9.87
N PHE A 112 0.08 13.66 10.64
CA PHE A 112 0.79 14.84 11.17
C PHE A 112 0.36 15.13 12.62
N GLY A 113 1.20 15.86 13.35
CA GLY A 113 0.94 16.25 14.73
C GLY A 113 1.29 15.16 15.75
N SER A 114 2.31 14.35 15.46
CA SER A 114 2.79 13.28 16.31
C SER A 114 4.19 13.60 16.85
N VAL A 115 5.20 12.78 16.55
CA VAL A 115 6.57 12.92 17.06
C VAL A 115 7.46 13.82 16.19
N GLU A 116 6.91 14.46 15.14
CA GLU A 116 7.67 15.35 14.26
C GLU A 116 8.10 16.64 14.97
N GLU A 117 9.38 17.03 14.86
CA GLU A 117 9.90 18.32 15.36
C GLU A 117 9.66 19.45 14.34
N GLY A 118 8.38 19.70 14.01
CA GLY A 118 7.97 20.80 13.13
C GLY A 118 7.71 20.41 11.66
N PRO A 119 7.52 21.40 10.77
CA PRO A 119 6.93 21.19 9.45
C PRO A 119 7.87 20.55 8.42
N ALA A 120 9.17 20.41 8.72
CA ALA A 120 10.16 19.89 7.77
C ALA A 120 9.82 18.46 7.31
N ALA A 121 9.38 17.59 8.24
CA ALA A 121 8.99 16.23 7.91
C ALA A 121 7.73 16.18 7.01
N TRP A 122 6.79 17.11 7.21
CA TRP A 122 5.60 17.22 6.37
C TRP A 122 5.95 17.72 4.96
N ALA A 123 6.84 18.72 4.86
CA ALA A 123 7.32 19.23 3.58
C ALA A 123 8.05 18.13 2.79
N ALA A 124 8.92 17.35 3.43
CA ALA A 124 9.61 16.22 2.81
C ALA A 124 8.62 15.13 2.32
N HIS A 125 7.59 14.82 3.12
CA HIS A 125 6.55 13.90 2.69
C HIS A 125 5.81 14.43 1.45
N LEU A 126 5.40 15.71 1.45
CA LEU A 126 4.71 16.33 0.33
C LEU A 126 5.56 16.35 -0.95
N ASP A 127 6.87 16.57 -0.81
CA ASP A 127 7.82 16.49 -1.94
C ASP A 127 7.93 15.07 -2.50
N THR A 128 7.91 14.07 -1.62
CA THR A 128 7.98 12.64 -1.99
C THR A 128 6.76 12.17 -2.81
N ILE A 129 5.56 12.67 -2.51
CA ILE A 129 4.31 12.21 -3.15
C ILE A 129 3.88 13.04 -4.36
N ARG A 130 4.69 14.03 -4.76
CA ARG A 130 4.38 15.00 -5.82
C ARG A 130 4.67 14.46 -7.21
#